data_AF-A0A2E2Q7L3-F1
#
_entry.id   AF-A0A2E2Q7L3-F1
#
_cell.length_a   1.000
_cell.length_b   1.000
_cell.length_c   1.000
_cell.angle_alpha   90.00
_cell.angle_beta   90.00
_cell.angle_gamma   90.00
#
_symmetry.space_group_name_H-M   'P 1'
#
loop_
_entity.id
_entity.type
_entity.pdbx_description
1 polymer ?
#
loop_
_entity_poly.entity_id
_entity_poly.type
_entity_poly.pdbx_seq_one_letter_code
_entity_poly.pdbx_strand_id
1 'polypeptide(L)'
;MAEADVTAWEIVLDRIELDVMRGERNLSRGLEFRTDPWDLPDTDIGPIPPQLVDRAAGIHRRQHALIEKMSETLHYTLRQQAVAEAASRDHGAAAYPVYVDVAI
;
A
#
# COMPACT_ATOMS: atom_id res chain seq x y z
N MET A 1 -20.94 20.44 24.21
CA MET A 1 -20.79 19.14 23.52
C MET A 1 -21.30 19.35 22.12
N ALA A 2 -20.42 19.36 21.11
CA ALA A 2 -20.85 19.40 19.72
C ALA A 2 -21.66 18.13 19.43
N GLU A 3 -22.83 18.28 18.84
CA GLU A 3 -23.66 17.17 18.40
C GLU A 3 -22.95 16.50 17.21
N ALA A 4 -22.82 15.17 17.24
CA ALA A 4 -22.11 14.44 16.20
C ALA A 4 -22.95 14.44 14.92
N ASP A 5 -22.40 14.97 13.83
CA ASP A 5 -23.06 14.90 12.53
C ASP A 5 -22.78 13.53 11.90
N VAL A 6 -23.77 12.65 12.01
CA VAL A 6 -23.71 11.29 11.49
C VAL A 6 -23.46 11.28 9.98
N THR A 7 -24.13 12.17 9.24
CA THR A 7 -24.03 12.21 7.77
C THR A 7 -22.64 12.67 7.35
N ALA A 8 -22.08 13.66 8.04
CA ALA A 8 -20.73 14.12 7.75
C ALA A 8 -19.69 13.04 8.06
N TRP A 9 -19.85 12.28 9.14
CA TRP A 9 -18.99 11.12 9.43
C TRP A 9 -19.12 10.01 8.39
N GLU A 10 -20.32 9.74 7.88
CA GLU A 10 -20.51 8.76 6.80
C GLU A 10 -19.76 9.18 5.53
N ILE A 11 -19.85 10.44 5.12
CA ILE A 11 -19.11 10.98 3.95
C ILE A 11 -17.60 10.84 4.14
N VAL A 12 -17.10 11.15 5.34
CA VAL A 12 -15.68 11.02 5.69
C VAL A 12 -15.25 9.55 5.59
N LEU A 13 -15.99 8.64 6.22
CA LEU A 13 -15.67 7.21 6.19
C LEU A 13 -15.78 6.62 4.79
N ASP A 14 -16.74 7.05 3.97
CA ASP A 14 -16.87 6.67 2.56
C ASP A 14 -15.63 7.05 1.76
N ARG A 15 -15.13 8.29 1.92
CA ARG A 15 -13.92 8.74 1.21
C ARG A 15 -12.70 7.92 1.64
N ILE A 16 -12.51 7.71 2.93
CA ILE A 16 -11.40 6.90 3.45
C ILE A 16 -11.49 5.46 2.94
N GLU A 17 -12.68 4.87 2.94
CA GLU A 17 -12.89 3.51 2.46
C GLU A 17 -12.58 3.37 0.96
N LEU A 18 -12.98 4.35 0.15
CA LEU A 18 -12.63 4.39 -1.28
C LEU A 18 -11.12 4.46 -1.50
N ASP A 19 -10.40 5.24 -0.70
CA ASP A 19 -8.94 5.35 -0.79
C ASP A 19 -8.24 4.04 -0.40
N VAL A 20 -8.73 3.37 0.65
CA VAL A 20 -8.25 2.03 1.04
C VAL A 20 -8.47 1.03 -0.10
N MET A 21 -9.66 1.01 -0.69
CA MET A 21 -9.97 0.12 -1.82
C MET A 21 -9.11 0.40 -3.05
N ARG A 22 -8.77 1.67 -3.32
CA ARG A 22 -7.83 2.04 -4.38
C ARG A 22 -6.43 1.53 -4.06
N GLY A 23 -5.95 1.72 -2.84
CA GLY A 23 -4.65 1.22 -2.39
C GLY A 23 -4.53 -0.29 -2.48
N GLU A 24 -5.52 -1.04 -1.97
CA GLU A 24 -5.57 -2.50 -2.06
C GLU A 24 -5.52 -2.99 -3.52
N ARG A 25 -6.26 -2.35 -4.42
CA ARG A 25 -6.24 -2.69 -5.86
C ARG A 25 -4.91 -2.37 -6.52
N ASN A 26 -4.31 -1.21 -6.22
CA ASN A 26 -3.03 -0.82 -6.80
C ASN A 26 -1.93 -1.77 -6.34
N LEU A 27 -1.89 -2.11 -5.05
CA LEU A 27 -0.94 -3.08 -4.51
C LEU A 27 -1.06 -4.43 -5.23
N SER A 28 -2.29 -4.93 -5.36
CA SER A 28 -2.57 -6.23 -6.00
C SER A 28 -2.17 -6.26 -7.48
N ARG A 29 -2.11 -5.09 -8.14
CA ARG A 29 -1.74 -4.94 -9.55
C ARG A 29 -0.28 -4.50 -9.75
N GLY A 30 0.48 -4.29 -8.67
CA GLY A 30 1.83 -3.73 -8.73
C GLY A 30 1.88 -2.31 -9.32
N LEU A 31 0.79 -1.54 -9.19
CA LEU A 31 0.72 -0.17 -9.65
C LEU A 31 1.25 0.79 -8.58
N GLU A 32 1.73 1.94 -9.03
CA GLU A 32 2.16 3.02 -8.12
C GLU A 32 1.02 3.47 -7.20
N PHE A 33 1.39 3.80 -5.97
CA PHE A 33 0.49 4.44 -5.02
C PHE A 33 0.45 5.94 -5.30
N ARG A 34 -0.74 6.42 -5.66
CA ARG A 34 -1.03 7.85 -5.68
C ARG A 34 -2.04 8.11 -4.58
N THR A 35 -1.57 8.74 -3.51
CA THR A 35 -2.44 9.29 -2.47
C THR A 35 -2.69 10.73 -2.83
N ASP A 36 -3.94 11.08 -3.15
CA ASP A 36 -4.33 12.48 -3.15
C ASP A 36 -4.16 13.04 -1.73
N PRO A 37 -3.79 14.32 -1.57
CA PRO A 37 -3.73 14.93 -0.25
C PRO A 37 -5.06 14.76 0.47
N TRP A 38 -5.01 14.25 1.70
CA TRP A 38 -6.19 14.18 2.55
C TRP A 38 -6.40 15.54 3.23
N ASP A 39 -7.45 16.25 2.81
CA ASP A 39 -7.92 17.43 3.53
C ASP A 39 -8.84 16.97 4.66
N LEU A 40 -8.51 17.34 5.90
CA LEU A 40 -9.44 17.17 7.00
C LEU A 40 -10.71 17.99 6.72
N PRO A 41 -11.90 17.47 7.04
CA PRO A 41 -13.12 18.25 6.93
C PRO A 41 -12.98 19.53 7.79
N ASP A 42 -13.22 20.69 7.18
CA ASP A 42 -13.14 22.02 7.83
C ASP A 42 -14.15 22.21 8.98
N THR A 43 -15.06 21.26 9.15
CA THR A 43 -16.16 21.32 10.13
C THR A 43 -15.81 20.51 11.38
N ASP A 44 -16.05 21.09 12.56
CA ASP A 44 -16.07 20.37 13.83
C ASP A 44 -17.28 19.41 13.87
N ILE A 45 -17.11 18.24 13.22
CA ILE A 45 -18.12 17.18 13.06
C ILE A 45 -18.38 16.38 14.34
N GLY A 46 -17.75 16.76 15.45
CA GLY A 46 -17.89 16.09 16.73
C GLY A 46 -17.27 14.69 16.76
N PRO A 47 -17.41 13.96 17.88
CA PRO A 47 -16.87 12.61 18.00
C PRO A 47 -17.57 11.63 17.05
N ILE A 48 -16.89 10.53 16.71
CA ILE A 48 -17.47 9.46 15.88
C ILE A 48 -18.75 8.92 16.55
N PRO A 49 -19.89 8.92 15.86
CA PRO A 49 -21.13 8.33 16.36
C PRO A 49 -20.95 6.84 16.68
N PRO A 50 -21.53 6.32 17.78
CA PRO A 50 -21.33 4.94 18.23
C PRO A 50 -21.70 3.90 17.17
N GLN A 51 -22.70 4.17 16.34
CA GLN A 51 -23.12 3.29 15.25
C GLN A 51 -22.10 3.18 14.10
N LEU A 52 -21.17 4.13 13.98
CA LEU A 52 -20.12 4.13 12.95
C LEU A 52 -18.78 3.60 13.47
N VAL A 53 -18.65 3.32 14.78
CA VAL A 53 -17.39 2.88 15.41
C VAL A 53 -16.91 1.56 14.81
N ASP A 54 -17.79 0.58 14.67
CA ASP A 54 -17.42 -0.73 14.10
C ASP A 54 -16.95 -0.61 12.65
N ARG A 55 -17.60 0.27 11.88
CA ARG A 55 -17.21 0.58 10.50
C ARG A 55 -15.82 1.23 10.45
N ALA A 56 -15.60 2.26 11.25
CA ALA A 56 -14.31 2.95 11.34
C ALA A 56 -13.19 1.98 11.76
N ALA A 57 -13.44 1.11 12.74
CA ALA A 57 -12.49 0.09 13.18
C ALA A 57 -12.18 -0.94 12.07
N GLY A 58 -13.18 -1.31 11.27
CA GLY A 58 -13.01 -2.18 10.11
C GLY A 58 -12.11 -1.55 9.04
N ILE A 59 -12.35 -0.28 8.72
CA ILE A 59 -11.52 0.50 7.78
C ILE A 59 -10.08 0.61 8.30
N HIS A 60 -9.90 0.95 9.57
CA HIS A 60 -8.58 1.09 10.19
C HIS A 60 -7.77 -0.22 10.16
N ARG A 61 -8.42 -1.36 10.39
CA ARG A 61 -7.77 -2.68 10.29
C ARG A 61 -7.28 -2.97 8.87
N ARG A 62 -8.07 -2.61 7.85
CA ARG A 62 -7.67 -2.76 6.44
C ARG A 62 -6.50 -1.85 6.07
N GLN A 63 -6.49 -0.62 6.60
CA GLN A 63 -5.36 0.30 6.44
C GLN A 63 -4.06 -0.29 7.00
N HIS A 64 -4.09 -0.85 8.21
CA HIS A 64 -2.94 -1.52 8.81
C HIS A 64 -2.44 -2.70 7.96
N ALA A 65 -3.35 -3.59 7.54
CA ALA A 65 -3.00 -4.72 6.70
C ALA A 65 -2.41 -4.29 5.34
N LEU A 66 -2.88 -3.17 4.80
CA LEU A 66 -2.33 -2.60 3.56
C LEU A 66 -0.89 -2.10 3.76
N ILE A 67 -0.62 -1.37 4.84
CA ILE A 67 0.72 -0.87 5.18
C ILE A 67 1.71 -2.02 5.41
N GLU A 68 1.29 -3.07 6.09
CA GLU A 68 2.11 -4.28 6.31
C GLU A 68 2.49 -4.92 4.96
N LYS A 69 1.51 -5.16 4.08
CA LYS A 69 1.78 -5.75 2.77
C LYS A 69 2.63 -4.85 1.85
N MET A 70 2.46 -3.54 1.92
CA MET A 70 3.34 -2.59 1.22
C MET A 70 4.78 -2.76 1.67
N SER A 71 4.99 -2.85 2.99
CA SER A 71 6.33 -3.00 3.59
C SER A 71 6.98 -4.32 3.19
N GLU A 72 6.21 -5.42 3.18
CA GLU A 72 6.67 -6.72 2.70
C GLU A 72 7.07 -6.68 1.21
N THR A 73 6.25 -6.04 0.38
CA THR A 73 6.50 -5.93 -1.07
C THR A 73 7.75 -5.11 -1.35
N LEU A 74 7.95 -4.01 -0.64
CA LEU A 74 9.17 -3.19 -0.72
C LEU A 74 10.41 -3.99 -0.29
N HIS A 75 10.33 -4.73 0.82
CA HIS A 75 11.43 -5.56 1.29
C HIS A 75 11.84 -6.62 0.27
N TYR A 76 10.86 -7.31 -0.33
CA TYR A 76 11.11 -8.29 -1.37
C TYR A 76 11.77 -7.68 -2.61
N THR A 77 11.27 -6.51 -3.04
CA THR A 77 11.79 -5.78 -4.20
C THR A 77 13.25 -5.36 -4.00
N LEU A 78 13.57 -4.80 -2.83
CA LEU A 78 14.94 -4.42 -2.47
C LEU A 78 15.88 -5.63 -2.44
N ARG A 79 15.42 -6.77 -1.92
CA ARG A 79 16.22 -8.01 -1.92
C ARG A 79 16.50 -8.51 -3.34
N GLN A 80 15.50 -8.47 -4.22
CA GLN A 80 15.67 -8.84 -5.63
C GLN A 80 16.66 -7.92 -6.34
N GLN A 81 16.57 -6.60 -6.11
CA GLN A 81 17.53 -5.63 -6.65
C GLN A 81 18.96 -5.93 -6.19
N ALA A 82 19.16 -6.20 -4.89
CA ALA A 82 20.48 -6.54 -4.35
C ALA A 82 21.06 -7.82 -4.97
N VAL A 83 20.24 -8.85 -5.22
CA VAL A 83 20.67 -10.08 -5.90
C VAL A 83 21.01 -9.80 -7.38
N ALA A 84 20.19 -9.03 -8.08
CA ALA A 84 20.45 -8.66 -9.47
C ALA A 84 21.73 -7.82 -9.63
N GLU A 85 21.97 -6.89 -8.71
CA GLU A 85 23.23 -6.13 -8.67
C GLU A 85 24.44 -7.01 -8.37
N ALA A 86 24.33 -7.92 -7.39
CA ALA A 86 25.41 -8.85 -7.05
C ALA A 86 25.75 -9.76 -8.24
N ALA A 87 24.74 -10.31 -8.92
CA ALA A 87 24.93 -11.09 -10.13
C ALA A 87 25.59 -10.25 -11.24
N SER A 88 25.14 -9.02 -11.46
CA SER A 88 25.72 -8.13 -12.49
C SER A 88 27.19 -7.79 -12.21
N ARG A 89 27.58 -7.64 -10.94
CA ARG A 89 28.99 -7.42 -10.53
C ARG A 89 29.85 -8.67 -10.77
N ASP A 90 29.33 -9.86 -10.50
CA ASP A 90 30.05 -11.12 -10.67
C ASP A 90 30.23 -11.48 -12.15
N HIS A 91 29.24 -11.17 -13.00
CA HIS A 91 29.34 -11.30 -14.46
C HIS A 91 30.27 -10.25 -15.10
N GLY A 92 30.67 -9.19 -14.39
CA GLY A 92 31.64 -8.20 -14.85
C GLY A 92 33.09 -8.71 -14.91
N ALA A 93 33.40 -9.85 -14.27
CA ALA A 93 34.72 -10.47 -14.30
C ALA A 93 34.87 -11.59 -15.36
N ALA A 94 33.77 -12.04 -15.98
CA ALA A 94 33.81 -13.06 -17.02
C ALA A 94 33.77 -12.41 -18.42
N ALA A 95 34.93 -11.92 -18.87
CA ALA A 95 35.09 -11.31 -20.19
C ALA A 95 35.04 -12.30 -21.37
N TYR A 96 34.45 -13.49 -21.24
CA TYR A 96 34.21 -14.38 -22.38
C TYR A 96 33.00 -15.31 -22.12
N PRO A 97 32.00 -15.35 -23.01
CA PRO A 97 30.96 -16.37 -22.97
C PRO A 97 31.57 -17.74 -23.32
N VAL A 98 31.51 -18.69 -22.39
CA VAL A 98 31.87 -20.09 -22.64
C VAL A 98 30.61 -20.83 -23.06
N TYR A 99 30.50 -21.15 -24.34
CA TYR A 99 29.46 -22.04 -24.85
C TYR A 99 29.87 -23.49 -24.53
N VAL A 100 29.04 -24.20 -23.77
CA VAL A 100 29.19 -25.64 -23.52
C VAL A 100 28.42 -26.38 -24.60
N ASP A 101 29.13 -27.02 -25.52
CA ASP A 101 28.55 -27.90 -26.54
C ASP A 101 28.25 -29.26 -25.89
N VAL A 102 26.97 -29.60 -25.77
CA VAL A 102 26.52 -30.93 -25.32
C VAL A 102 26.22 -31.72 -26.59
N ALA A 103 27.17 -32.57 -26.98
CA ALA A 103 26.93 -33.62 -27.96
C ALA A 103 26.16 -34.77 -27.27
N ILE A 104 25.00 -35.13 -27.82
CA ILE A 104 24.22 -36.34 -27.51
C ILE A 104 24.79 -37.53 -28.30
#